data_AF-A0A448Z7D3-F1
#
_entry.id   AF-A0A448Z7D3-F1
#
_cell.length_a   1.000
_cell.length_b   1.000
_cell.length_c   1.000
_cell.angle_alpha   90.00
_cell.angle_beta   90.00
_cell.angle_gamma   90.00
#
_symmetry.space_group_name_H-M   'P 1'
#
loop_
_entity.id
_entity.type
_entity.pdbx_description
1 polymer ?
#
loop_
_entity_poly.entity_id
_entity_poly.type
_entity_poly.pdbx_seq_one_letter_code
_entity_poly.pdbx_strand_id
1 'polypeptide(L)'
;MTAEAEAKQLDSVTDVVKEAEIDTAKAQEAIGLIRSKTNDDQQAAALAAVTISRGDVELIVSELEVTEEVAERTLREVSLDAKGGNVVEAALRVLIA
;
A
#
# COMPACT_ATOMS: atom_id res chain seq x y z
N MET A 1 30.30 -29.08 -9.93
CA MET A 1 30.38 -27.75 -10.56
C MET A 1 31.75 -27.19 -10.24
N THR A 2 32.47 -26.67 -11.23
CA THR A 2 33.83 -26.14 -11.05
C THR A 2 33.74 -24.64 -10.72
N ALA A 3 34.64 -24.14 -9.86
CA ALA A 3 34.62 -22.73 -9.40
C ALA A 3 34.69 -21.70 -10.55
N GLU A 4 35.28 -22.09 -11.68
CA GLU A 4 35.37 -21.28 -12.89
C GLU A 4 34.01 -21.12 -13.60
N ALA A 5 33.16 -22.15 -13.55
CA ALA A 5 31.80 -22.07 -14.08
C ALA A 5 30.91 -21.14 -13.24
N GLU A 6 31.11 -21.15 -11.93
CA GLU A 6 30.41 -20.27 -10.99
C GLU A 6 30.83 -18.81 -11.18
N ALA A 7 32.14 -18.54 -11.27
CA ALA A 7 32.66 -17.20 -11.53
C ALA A 7 32.13 -16.61 -12.85
N LYS A 8 32.10 -17.43 -13.92
CA LYS A 8 31.56 -17.02 -15.23
C LYS A 8 30.05 -16.77 -15.20
N GLN A 9 29.32 -17.54 -14.41
CA GLN A 9 27.88 -17.35 -14.25
C GLN A 9 27.56 -16.04 -13.52
N LEU A 10 28.37 -15.67 -12.52
CA LEU A 10 28.25 -14.38 -11.82
C LEU A 10 28.57 -13.19 -12.74
N ASP A 11 29.57 -13.33 -13.61
CA ASP A 11 29.94 -12.30 -14.59
C ASP A 11 28.77 -12.01 -15.56
N SER A 12 28.10 -13.07 -16.03
CA SER A 12 26.98 -12.97 -16.99
C SER A 12 25.74 -12.22 -16.49
N VAL A 13 25.60 -12.00 -15.17
CA VAL A 13 24.47 -11.24 -14.59
C VAL A 13 24.58 -9.75 -14.91
N THR A 14 25.79 -9.25 -15.16
CA THR A 14 26.05 -7.81 -15.38
C THR A 14 26.36 -7.45 -16.84
N ASP A 15 26.23 -8.43 -17.74
CA ASP A 15 26.47 -8.21 -19.16
C ASP A 15 25.47 -7.22 -19.77
N VAL A 16 25.93 -6.47 -20.77
CA VAL A 16 25.08 -5.57 -21.55
C VAL A 16 24.20 -6.39 -22.49
N VAL A 17 22.90 -6.38 -22.25
CA VAL A 17 21.90 -7.06 -23.09
C VAL A 17 20.90 -6.05 -23.64
N LYS A 18 20.46 -6.25 -24.88
CA LYS A 18 19.34 -5.49 -25.46
C LYS A 18 18.03 -6.05 -24.93
N GLU A 19 17.17 -5.18 -24.41
CA GLU A 19 15.83 -5.56 -23.97
C GLU A 19 15.01 -6.12 -25.13
N ALA A 20 14.16 -7.11 -24.81
CA ALA A 20 13.24 -7.68 -25.77
C ALA A 20 12.13 -6.65 -26.09
N GLU A 21 11.91 -6.39 -27.37
CA GLU A 21 10.84 -5.50 -27.81
C GLU A 21 9.47 -6.16 -27.59
N ILE A 22 8.56 -5.43 -26.97
CA ILE A 22 7.18 -5.85 -26.74
C ILE A 22 6.27 -5.08 -27.68
N ASP A 23 5.24 -5.75 -28.18
CA ASP A 23 4.16 -5.13 -28.95
C ASP A 23 3.52 -3.98 -28.13
N THR A 24 3.73 -2.75 -28.61
CA THR A 24 3.30 -1.53 -27.93
C THR A 24 1.79 -1.44 -27.78
N ALA A 25 1.02 -2.02 -28.71
CA ALA A 25 -0.44 -1.98 -28.66
C ALA A 25 -0.97 -2.85 -27.50
N LYS A 26 -0.43 -4.07 -27.35
CA LYS A 26 -0.78 -4.96 -26.24
C LYS A 26 -0.32 -4.39 -24.89
N ALA A 27 0.85 -3.76 -24.85
CA ALA A 27 1.35 -3.10 -23.65
C ALA A 27 0.43 -1.94 -23.21
N GLN A 28 -0.02 -1.10 -24.14
CA GLN A 28 -0.92 0.01 -23.83
C GLN A 28 -2.29 -0.47 -23.33
N GLU A 29 -2.86 -1.51 -23.93
CA GLU A 29 -4.11 -2.11 -23.48
C GLU A 29 -3.97 -2.66 -22.04
N ALA A 30 -2.91 -3.43 -21.78
CA ALA A 30 -2.63 -3.97 -20.45
C ALA A 30 -2.43 -2.87 -19.39
N ILE A 31 -1.70 -1.80 -19.73
CA ILE A 31 -1.51 -0.65 -18.83
C ILE A 31 -2.84 0.06 -18.56
N GLY A 32 -3.70 0.20 -19.56
CA GLY A 32 -5.04 0.75 -19.39
C GLY A 32 -5.89 -0.06 -18.41
N LEU A 33 -5.83 -1.40 -18.53
CA LEU A 33 -6.52 -2.31 -17.62
C LEU A 33 -5.97 -2.24 -16.18
N ILE A 34 -4.64 -2.12 -16.01
CA ILE A 34 -4.02 -1.96 -14.69
C ILE A 34 -4.47 -0.65 -14.04
N ARG A 35 -4.43 0.47 -14.77
CA ARG A 35 -4.90 1.78 -14.28
C ARG A 35 -6.38 1.80 -13.92
N SER A 36 -7.20 1.01 -14.62
CA SER A 36 -8.62 0.86 -14.27
C SER A 36 -8.84 0.00 -13.02
N LYS A 37 -7.87 -0.85 -12.66
CA LYS A 37 -7.91 -1.73 -11.49
C LYS A 37 -7.25 -1.14 -10.24
N THR A 38 -6.44 -0.09 -10.36
CA THR A 38 -5.97 0.71 -9.23
C THR A 38 -7.15 1.49 -8.64
N ASN A 39 -7.99 0.77 -7.89
CA ASN A 39 -9.02 1.34 -7.02
C ASN A 39 -8.39 2.09 -5.84
N ASP A 40 -7.08 1.92 -5.61
CA ASP A 40 -6.32 2.55 -4.55
C ASP A 40 -6.40 4.08 -4.61
N ASP A 41 -6.36 4.69 -5.81
CA ASP A 41 -6.48 6.15 -5.94
C ASP A 41 -7.88 6.64 -5.54
N GLN A 42 -8.92 5.87 -5.87
CA GLN A 42 -10.29 6.19 -5.49
C GLN A 42 -10.56 5.94 -4.00
N GLN A 43 -9.96 4.90 -3.43
CA GLN A 43 -10.02 4.62 -1.99
C GLN A 43 -9.24 5.65 -1.19
N ALA A 44 -8.05 6.05 -1.63
CA ALA A 44 -7.26 7.11 -1.01
C ALA A 44 -8.00 8.45 -1.04
N ALA A 45 -8.67 8.78 -2.15
CA ALA A 45 -9.52 9.96 -2.24
C ALA A 45 -10.73 9.91 -1.29
N ALA A 46 -11.35 8.74 -1.12
CA ALA A 46 -12.45 8.55 -0.18
C ALA A 46 -12.02 8.69 1.28
N LEU A 47 -10.84 8.15 1.63
CA LEU A 47 -10.26 8.27 2.97
C LEU A 47 -9.89 9.73 3.32
N ALA A 48 -9.38 10.50 2.36
CA ALA A 48 -9.01 11.91 2.57
C ALA A 48 -10.20 12.84 2.83
N ALA A 49 -11.41 12.46 2.43
CA ALA A 49 -12.62 13.25 2.65
C ALA A 49 -13.20 13.11 4.07
N VAL A 50 -12.70 12.16 4.86
CA VAL A 50 -13.19 11.88 6.22
C VAL A 50 -12.57 12.83 7.23
N THR A 51 -13.41 13.65 7.86
CA THR A 51 -13.02 14.48 8.99
C THR A 51 -12.89 13.66 10.26
N ILE A 52 -11.71 13.66 10.89
CA ILE A 52 -11.41 12.94 12.13
C ILE A 52 -11.09 13.93 13.26
N SER A 53 -11.40 13.54 14.50
CA SER A 53 -11.05 14.33 15.68
C SER A 53 -9.60 14.14 16.05
N ARG A 54 -8.86 15.23 16.25
CA ARG A 54 -7.48 15.19 16.73
C ARG A 54 -7.35 14.56 18.11
N GLY A 55 -8.37 14.72 18.97
CA GLY A 55 -8.36 14.12 20.31
C GLY A 55 -8.37 12.59 20.28
N ASP A 56 -9.05 11.99 19.29
CA ASP A 56 -9.10 10.53 19.15
C ASP A 56 -7.77 9.98 18.62
N VAL A 57 -7.10 10.74 17.74
CA VAL A 57 -5.75 10.42 17.26
C VAL A 57 -4.74 10.47 18.41
N GLU A 58 -4.74 11.54 19.19
CA GLU A 58 -3.82 11.71 20.33
C GLU A 58 -4.02 10.62 21.38
N LEU A 59 -5.26 10.22 21.66
CA LEU A 59 -5.56 9.11 22.57
C LEU A 59 -5.00 7.78 22.06
N ILE A 60 -5.17 7.45 20.78
CA ILE A 60 -4.67 6.19 20.21
C ILE A 60 -3.13 6.18 20.20
N VAL A 61 -2.50 7.29 19.82
CA VAL A 61 -1.04 7.42 19.82
C VAL A 61 -0.48 7.27 21.24
N SER A 62 -1.13 7.86 22.25
CA SER A 62 -0.64 7.78 23.63
C SER A 62 -0.82 6.40 24.26
N GLU A 63 -1.91 5.70 23.95
CA GLU A 63 -2.22 4.41 24.58
C GLU A 63 -1.57 3.21 23.88
N LEU A 64 -1.43 3.25 22.54
CA LEU A 64 -0.90 2.14 21.75
C LEU A 64 0.53 2.36 21.24
N GLU A 65 1.12 3.52 21.50
CA GLU A 65 2.47 3.91 21.04
C GLU A 65 2.66 3.75 19.53
N VAL A 66 1.58 3.95 18.76
CA VAL A 66 1.60 3.92 17.29
C VAL A 66 1.93 5.30 16.73
N THR A 67 2.44 5.34 15.51
CA THR A 67 2.66 6.60 14.79
C THR A 67 1.34 7.30 14.47
N GLU A 68 1.33 8.64 14.46
CA GLU A 68 0.17 9.46 14.12
C GLU A 68 -0.45 9.07 12.76
N GLU A 69 0.37 8.80 11.75
CA GLU A 69 -0.10 8.37 10.43
C GLU A 69 -0.93 7.07 10.47
N VAL A 70 -0.51 6.10 11.29
CA VAL A 70 -1.21 4.82 11.44
C VAL A 70 -2.53 5.03 12.18
N ALA A 71 -2.54 5.84 13.25
CA ALA A 71 -3.74 6.17 14.00
C ALA A 71 -4.78 6.90 13.12
N GLU A 72 -4.34 7.92 12.36
CA GLU A 72 -5.21 8.66 11.45
C GLU A 72 -5.77 7.76 10.34
N ARG A 73 -4.93 6.91 9.74
CA ARG A 73 -5.34 6.03 8.66
C ARG A 73 -6.40 5.04 9.15
N THR A 74 -6.17 4.38 10.27
CA THR A 74 -7.12 3.41 10.83
C THR A 74 -8.43 4.06 11.25
N LEU A 75 -8.39 5.28 11.81
CA LEU A 75 -9.62 6.03 12.12
C LEU A 75 -10.42 6.37 10.86
N ARG A 76 -9.76 6.76 9.76
CA ARG A 76 -10.42 7.06 8.48
C ARG A 76 -11.01 5.81 7.83
N GLU A 77 -10.27 4.70 7.85
CA GLU A 77 -10.73 3.39 7.32
C GLU A 77 -11.98 2.92 8.07
N VAL A 78 -11.93 2.90 9.39
CA VAL A 78 -13.05 2.47 10.24
C VAL A 78 -14.25 3.40 10.12
N SER A 79 -14.03 4.71 9.94
CA SER A 79 -15.12 5.68 9.75
C SER A 79 -15.92 5.47 8.47
N LEU A 80 -15.29 4.96 7.40
CA LEU A 80 -15.98 4.64 6.15
C LEU A 80 -16.79 3.34 6.24
N ASP A 81 -16.30 2.37 7.00
CA ASP A 81 -16.94 1.06 7.14
C ASP A 81 -17.95 0.96 8.29
N ALA A 82 -17.88 1.86 9.28
CA ALA A 82 -18.73 1.84 10.46
C ALA A 82 -20.19 2.19 10.11
N LYS A 83 -21.01 1.17 9.91
CA LYS A 83 -22.48 1.25 9.77
C LYS A 83 -23.22 1.55 11.09
N GLY A 84 -22.57 2.24 12.04
CA GLY A 84 -23.09 2.59 13.36
C GLY A 84 -22.33 1.91 14.50
N GLY A 85 -21.53 2.69 15.24
CA GLY A 85 -20.74 2.26 16.38
C GLY A 85 -19.74 3.35 16.80
N ASN A 86 -19.07 3.18 17.95
CA ASN A 86 -17.98 4.08 18.35
C ASN A 86 -16.75 3.81 17.46
N VAL A 87 -16.33 4.82 16.70
CA VAL A 87 -15.20 4.75 15.75
C VAL A 87 -13.89 4.41 16.47
N VAL A 88 -13.69 4.95 17.68
CA VAL A 88 -12.48 4.70 18.47
C VAL A 88 -12.40 3.24 18.89
N GLU A 89 -13.52 2.65 19.34
CA GLU A 89 -13.55 1.23 19.73
C GLU A 89 -13.22 0.32 18.54
N ALA A 90 -13.78 0.62 17.37
CA ALA A 90 -13.51 -0.16 16.17
C ALA A 90 -12.07 0.03 15.69
N ALA A 91 -11.48 1.23 15.79
CA ALA A 91 -10.06 1.46 15.51
C ALA A 91 -9.15 0.70 16.48
N LEU A 92 -9.48 0.68 17.78
CA LEU A 92 -8.74 -0.10 18.78
C LEU A 92 -8.79 -1.61 18.46
N ARG A 93 -9.94 -2.14 18.04
CA ARG A 93 -10.04 -3.56 17.62
C ARG A 93 -9.16 -3.89 16.41
N VAL A 94 -9.01 -2.97 15.46
CA VAL A 94 -8.16 -3.17 14.29
C VAL A 94 -6.67 -3.12 14.67
N LEU A 95 -6.28 -2.24 15.58
CA LEU A 95 -4.88 -2.07 15.98
C LEU A 95 -4.37 -3.14 16.95
N ILE A 96 -5.27 -3.82 17.67
CA ILE A 96 -4.91 -4.86 18.66
C ILE A 96 -4.99 -6.28 18.06
N ALA A 97 -5.68 -6.47 16.93
CA ALA A 97 -5.83 -7.76 16.25
C ALA A 97 -4.56 -8.20 15.50
#